data_AF-A0A947AWT9-F1
#
_entry.id   AF-A0A947AWT9-F1
#
_cell.length_a   1.000
_cell.length_b   1.000
_cell.length_c   1.000
_cell.angle_alpha   90.00
_cell.angle_beta   90.00
_cell.angle_gamma   90.00
#
_symmetry.space_group_name_H-M   'P 1'
#
loop_
_entity.id
_entity.type
_entity.pdbx_description
1 polymer ?
#
loop_
_entity_poly.entity_id
_entity_poly.type
_entity_poly.pdbx_seq_one_letter_code
_entity_poly.pdbx_strand_id
1 'polypeptide(L)'
;MKKNSKPAIFVVIFFLVLITGILLAAQGLRFKCEELIRERTLLDGEIRSQATNRISLIASYQMFTAEDRIKEYASSKLGLIESDNNPNKKISLNKEIIRETENELNKRYE
;
A
#
# COMPACT_ATOMS: atom_id res chain seq x y z
N MET A 1 35.93 31.82 -70.34
CA MET A 1 35.29 32.38 -69.13
C MET A 1 35.79 31.62 -67.90
N LYS A 2 36.59 32.26 -67.03
CA LYS A 2 36.99 31.68 -65.74
C LYS A 2 35.73 31.50 -64.89
N LYS A 3 35.22 30.27 -64.77
CA LYS A 3 34.18 29.93 -63.79
C LYS A 3 34.79 30.13 -62.41
N ASN A 4 34.44 31.25 -61.76
CA ASN A 4 34.80 31.49 -60.37
C ASN A 4 34.10 30.40 -59.53
N SER A 5 34.82 29.35 -59.12
CA SER A 5 34.30 28.28 -58.24
C SER A 5 34.08 28.71 -56.78
N LYS A 6 34.55 29.91 -56.40
CA LYS A 6 34.45 30.44 -55.04
C LYS A 6 33.01 30.52 -54.48
N PRO A 7 31.98 30.92 -55.26
CA PRO A 7 30.59 30.96 -54.78
C PRO A 7 29.99 29.56 -54.57
N ALA A 8 30.35 28.59 -55.42
CA ALA A 8 29.79 27.23 -55.35
C ALA A 8 30.24 26.48 -54.08
N ILE A 9 31.48 26.68 -53.65
CA ILE A 9 32.02 26.09 -52.41
C ILE A 9 31.25 26.58 -51.17
N PHE A 10 30.92 27.88 -51.11
CA PHE A 10 30.13 28.43 -50.02
C PHE A 10 28.72 27.82 -49.95
N VAL A 11 28.09 27.62 -51.10
CA VAL A 11 26.77 26.97 -51.17
C VAL A 11 26.85 25.54 -50.64
N VAL A 12 27.86 24.76 -51.04
CA VAL A 12 28.04 23.38 -50.58
C VAL A 12 28.29 23.32 -49.06
N ILE A 13 29.15 24.19 -48.54
CA ILE A 13 29.41 24.27 -47.09
C ILE A 13 28.14 24.63 -46.33
N PHE A 14 27.35 25.59 -46.83
CA PHE A 14 26.09 25.98 -46.19
C PHE A 14 25.10 24.82 -46.11
N PHE A 15 24.94 24.05 -47.20
CA PHE A 15 24.08 22.85 -47.19
C PHE A 15 24.58 21.79 -46.21
N LEU A 16 25.89 21.56 -46.13
CA LEU A 16 26.48 20.64 -45.15
C LEU A 16 26.16 21.04 -43.71
N VAL A 17 26.28 22.33 -43.38
CA VAL A 17 25.94 22.87 -42.05
C VAL A 17 24.44 22.69 -41.77
N LEU A 18 23.58 23.00 -42.75
CA LEU A 18 22.14 22.83 -42.61
C LEU A 18 21.74 21.38 -42.34
N ILE A 19 22.25 20.45 -43.14
CA ILE A 19 21.96 19.01 -42.99
C ILE A 19 22.43 18.53 -41.62
N THR A 20 23.64 18.93 -41.22
CA THR A 20 24.19 18.55 -39.91
C THR A 20 23.34 19.10 -38.77
N GLY A 21 22.87 20.36 -38.86
CA GLY A 21 21.98 20.96 -37.86
C GLY A 21 20.65 20.23 -37.74
N ILE A 22 20.05 19.83 -38.87
CA ILE A 22 18.79 19.06 -38.88
C ILE A 22 19.01 17.68 -38.24
N LEU A 23 20.12 17.00 -38.56
CA LEU A 23 20.44 15.70 -37.95
C LEU A 23 20.63 15.81 -36.44
N LEU A 24 21.36 16.84 -35.96
CA LEU A 24 21.54 17.08 -34.53
C LEU A 24 20.22 17.40 -33.84
N ALA A 25 19.36 18.22 -34.44
CA ALA A 25 18.04 18.52 -33.89
C ALA A 25 17.15 17.28 -33.81
N ALA A 26 17.14 16.44 -34.85
CA ALA A 26 16.38 15.20 -34.87
C ALA A 26 16.85 14.22 -33.77
N GLN A 27 18.17 14.09 -33.60
CA GLN A 27 18.74 13.24 -32.55
C GLN A 27 18.46 13.80 -31.15
N GLY A 28 18.59 15.11 -30.96
CA GLY A 28 18.25 15.77 -29.69
C GLY A 28 16.78 15.58 -29.31
N LEU A 29 15.87 15.69 -30.29
CA LEU A 29 14.45 15.44 -30.07
C LEU A 29 14.19 13.98 -29.69
N ARG A 30 14.87 13.04 -30.37
CA ARG A 30 14.77 11.61 -30.06
C ARG A 30 15.25 11.30 -28.64
N PHE A 31 16.40 11.82 -28.23
CA PHE A 31 16.90 11.65 -26.86
C PHE A 31 15.91 12.18 -25.82
N LYS A 32 15.35 13.37 -26.05
CA LYS A 32 14.37 13.97 -25.14
C LYS A 32 13.07 13.14 -25.07
N CYS A 33 12.61 12.60 -26.19
CA CYS A 33 11.47 11.69 -26.21
C CYS A 33 11.76 10.40 -25.44
N GLU A 34 12.93 9.79 -25.65
CA GLU A 34 13.33 8.56 -24.93
C GLU A 34 13.44 8.81 -23.42
N GLU A 35 13.97 9.97 -23.01
CA GLU A 35 14.02 10.40 -21.60
C GLU A 35 12.61 10.55 -21.00
N LEU A 36 11.71 11.26 -21.68
CA LEU A 36 10.32 11.44 -21.23
C LEU A 36 9.56 10.12 -21.13
N ILE A 37 9.76 9.19 -22.08
CA ILE A 37 9.15 7.86 -22.04
C ILE A 37 9.65 7.07 -20.84
N ARG A 38 10.95 7.16 -20.54
CA ARG A 38 11.55 6.49 -19.39
C ARG A 38 10.99 7.04 -18.09
N GLU A 39 10.93 8.36 -17.95
CA GLU A 39 10.39 9.03 -16.76
C GLU A 39 8.92 8.65 -16.54
N ARG A 40 8.09 8.71 -17.58
CA ARG A 40 6.69 8.26 -17.54
C ARG A 40 6.57 6.82 -17.07
N THR A 41 7.42 5.93 -17.58
CA THR A 41 7.39 4.50 -17.23
C THR A 41 7.74 4.27 -15.77
N LEU A 42 8.73 5.01 -15.24
CA LEU A 42 9.08 4.96 -13.82
C LEU A 42 7.91 5.45 -12.96
N LEU A 43 7.29 6.57 -13.36
CA LEU A 43 6.14 7.13 -12.65
C LEU A 43 4.93 6.19 -12.64
N ASP A 44 4.62 5.58 -13.79
CA ASP A 44 3.55 4.57 -13.91
C ASP A 44 3.86 3.35 -13.00
N GLY A 45 5.12 2.94 -12.92
CA GLY A 45 5.58 1.88 -12.01
C GLY A 45 5.39 2.24 -10.53
N GLU A 46 5.77 3.45 -10.13
CA GLU A 46 5.60 3.99 -8.78
C GLU A 46 4.12 4.04 -8.38
N ILE A 47 3.26 4.59 -9.24
CA ILE A 47 1.81 4.68 -9.00
C ILE A 47 1.22 3.28 -8.82
N ARG A 48 1.60 2.33 -9.68
CA ARG A 48 1.10 0.95 -9.59
C ARG A 48 1.58 0.28 -8.30
N SER A 49 2.83 0.48 -7.91
CA SER A 49 3.39 -0.02 -6.66
C SER A 49 2.62 0.52 -5.45
N GLN A 50 2.37 1.83 -5.41
CA GLN A 50 1.59 2.46 -4.34
C GLN A 50 0.16 1.94 -4.29
N ALA A 51 -0.49 1.72 -5.43
CA ALA A 51 -1.82 1.13 -5.50
C ALA A 51 -1.84 -0.30 -4.91
N THR A 52 -0.85 -1.12 -5.28
CA THR A 52 -0.70 -2.48 -4.71
C THR A 52 -0.46 -2.43 -3.20
N ASN A 53 0.41 -1.54 -2.73
CA ASN A 53 0.68 -1.37 -1.30
C ASN A 53 -0.57 -0.95 -0.53
N ARG A 54 -1.39 -0.05 -1.10
CA ARG A 54 -2.67 0.35 -0.50
C ARG A 54 -3.64 -0.84 -0.38
N ILE A 55 -3.77 -1.65 -1.43
CA ILE A 55 -4.61 -2.86 -1.40
C ILE A 55 -4.10 -3.85 -0.35
N SER A 56 -2.79 -4.08 -0.31
CA SER A 56 -2.15 -4.95 0.69
C SER A 56 -2.39 -4.46 2.12
N LEU A 57 -2.30 -3.15 2.35
CA LEU A 57 -2.58 -2.55 3.65
C LEU A 57 -4.06 -2.74 4.06
N ILE A 58 -5.00 -2.54 3.14
CA ILE A 58 -6.43 -2.77 3.38
C ILE A 58 -6.68 -4.24 3.71
N ALA A 59 -6.11 -5.16 2.94
CA ALA A 59 -6.24 -6.60 3.19
C ALA A 59 -5.67 -6.99 4.57
N SER A 60 -4.51 -6.42 4.93
CA SER A 60 -3.90 -6.63 6.24
C SER A 60 -4.80 -6.09 7.36
N TYR A 61 -5.32 -4.87 7.22
CA TYR A 61 -6.25 -4.30 8.19
C TYR A 61 -7.50 -5.18 8.36
N GLN A 62 -8.12 -5.61 7.25
CA GLN A 62 -9.28 -6.50 7.27
C GLN A 62 -8.98 -7.84 7.97
N MET A 63 -7.77 -8.38 7.77
CA MET A 63 -7.31 -9.60 8.43
C MET A 63 -7.17 -9.45 9.96
N PHE A 64 -6.80 -8.25 10.44
CA PHE A 64 -6.74 -7.95 11.88
C PHE A 64 -8.10 -7.62 12.49
N THR A 65 -9.00 -6.99 11.73
CA THR A 65 -10.36 -6.69 12.18
C THR A 65 -11.33 -7.86 12.03
N ALA A 66 -10.88 -8.98 11.46
CA ALA A 66 -11.69 -10.18 11.36
C ALA A 66 -12.07 -10.67 12.76
N GLU A 67 -13.36 -10.95 12.96
CA GLU A 67 -13.93 -11.38 14.23
C GLU A 67 -13.17 -12.57 14.82
N ASP A 68 -12.82 -13.56 13.99
CA ASP A 68 -12.05 -14.72 14.40
C ASP A 68 -10.67 -14.36 14.97
N ARG A 69 -9.99 -13.37 14.38
CA ARG A 69 -8.69 -12.87 14.84
C ARG A 69 -8.82 -12.13 16.18
N ILE A 70 -9.89 -11.34 16.30
CA ILE A 70 -10.20 -10.61 17.53
C ILE A 70 -10.51 -11.59 18.67
N LYS A 71 -11.31 -12.63 18.40
CA LYS A 71 -11.63 -13.70 19.34
C LYS A 71 -10.39 -14.50 19.73
N GLU A 72 -9.57 -14.89 18.76
CA GLU A 72 -8.30 -15.57 19.00
C GLU A 72 -7.38 -14.72 19.88
N TYR A 73 -7.23 -13.43 19.59
CA TYR A 73 -6.42 -12.52 20.39
C TYR A 73 -6.99 -12.32 21.80
N ALA A 74 -8.29 -12.08 21.93
CA ALA A 74 -8.98 -11.91 23.20
C ALA A 74 -8.85 -13.17 24.09
N SER A 75 -8.99 -14.35 23.50
CA SER A 75 -8.86 -15.62 24.23
C SER A 75 -7.40 -15.91 24.60
N SER A 76 -6.46 -15.78 23.66
CA SER A 76 -5.06 -16.15 23.87
C SER A 76 -4.24 -15.14 24.68
N LYS A 77 -4.51 -13.84 24.54
CA LYS A 77 -3.73 -12.76 25.19
C LYS A 77 -4.43 -12.13 26.38
N LEU A 78 -5.76 -12.04 26.36
CA LEU A 78 -6.53 -11.42 27.44
C LEU A 78 -7.23 -12.45 28.34
N GLY A 79 -7.13 -13.75 28.02
CA GLY A 79 -7.78 -14.81 28.79
C GLY A 79 -9.30 -14.72 28.78
N LEU A 80 -9.87 -14.00 27.81
CA LEU A 80 -11.31 -13.80 27.70
C LEU A 80 -11.95 -15.05 27.08
N ILE A 81 -13.00 -15.53 27.73
CA ILE A 81 -13.76 -16.69 27.29
C ILE A 81 -15.02 -16.14 26.64
N GLU A 82 -15.41 -16.64 25.47
CA GLU A 82 -16.70 -16.28 24.88
C GLU A 82 -17.80 -16.57 25.90
N SER A 83 -18.58 -15.55 26.23
CA SER A 83 -19.74 -15.74 27.09
C SER A 83 -20.72 -16.63 26.32
N ASP A 84 -21.11 -17.75 26.93
CA ASP A 84 -22.17 -18.63 26.42
C ASP A 84 -23.32 -17.77 25.88
N ASN A 85 -23.65 -17.93 24.59
CA ASN A 85 -24.67 -17.17 23.83
C ASN A 85 -26.11 -17.45 24.29
N ASN A 86 -26.31 -17.60 25.59
CA ASN A 86 -27.61 -17.82 26.19
C ASN A 86 -28.04 -16.54 26.95
N PRO A 87 -28.74 -15.60 26.28
CA PRO A 87 -29.28 -14.40 26.92
C PRO A 87 -30.29 -14.72 28.05
N ASN A 88 -30.70 -15.98 28.18
CA ASN A 88 -31.58 -16.50 29.22
C ASN A 88 -30.86 -17.36 30.27
N LYS A 89 -29.52 -17.36 30.33
CA LYS A 89 -28.78 -18.03 31.43
C LYS A 89 -28.99 -17.24 32.72
N LYS A 90 -30.17 -17.35 33.32
CA LYS A 90 -30.41 -16.99 34.70
C LYS A 90 -29.51 -17.90 35.53
N ILE A 91 -28.51 -17.31 36.18
CA ILE A 91 -27.81 -17.96 37.27
C ILE A 91 -28.88 -18.24 38.33
N SER A 92 -29.38 -19.48 38.36
CA SER A 92 -30.28 -19.96 39.39
C SER A 92 -29.45 -20.13 40.66
N LEU A 93 -29.29 -19.05 41.40
CA LEU A 93 -28.70 -19.08 42.72
C LEU A 93 -29.59 -19.91 43.66
N ASN A 94 -29.10 -21.07 44.07
CA ASN A 94 -29.73 -21.83 45.13
C ASN A 94 -29.54 -21.06 46.45
N LYS A 95 -30.62 -20.44 46.92
CA LYS A 95 -30.63 -19.65 48.17
C LYS A 95 -30.26 -20.49 49.39
N GLU A 96 -30.45 -21.80 49.33
CA GLU A 96 -30.10 -22.71 50.43
C GLU A 96 -28.58 -22.81 50.60
N ILE A 97 -27.84 -22.89 49.49
CA ILE A 97 -26.37 -22.94 49.51
C ILE A 97 -25.80 -21.62 50.04
N ILE A 98 -26.40 -20.48 49.68
CA ILE A 98 -26.00 -19.17 50.22
C ILE A 98 -26.20 -19.14 51.73
N ARG A 99 -27.37 -19.59 52.21
CA ARG A 99 -27.68 -19.60 53.64
C ARG A 99 -26.80 -20.57 54.42
N GLU A 100 -26.45 -21.71 53.83
CA GLU A 100 -25.52 -22.67 54.43
C GLU A 100 -24.11 -22.08 54.52
N THR A 101 -23.65 -21.42 53.45
CA THR A 101 -22.35 -20.74 53.42
C THR A 101 -22.30 -19.58 54.43
N GLU A 102 -23.39 -18.81 54.56
CA GLU A 102 -23.52 -17.72 55.53
C GLU A 102 -23.52 -18.23 56.97
N ASN A 103 -24.23 -19.34 57.25
CA ASN A 103 -24.19 -19.99 58.55
C ASN A 103 -22.81 -20.58 58.89
N GLU A 104 -22.09 -21.12 57.89
CA GLU A 104 -20.74 -21.63 58.10
C GLU A 104 -19.74 -20.48 58.34
N LEU A 105 -19.90 -19.34 57.65
CA LEU A 105 -19.11 -18.14 57.90
C LEU A 105 -19.32 -17.60 59.32
N ASN A 106 -20.59 -17.45 59.74
CA ASN A 106 -20.91 -16.94 61.07
C ASN A 106 -20.39 -17.88 62.17
N LYS A 107 -20.46 -19.20 61.98
CA LYS A 107 -19.85 -20.16 62.92
C LYS A 107 -18.33 -20.09 63.04
N ARG A 108 -17.63 -19.57 62.03
CA ARG A 108 -16.16 -19.48 62.03
C ARG A 108 -15.64 -18.14 62.53
N TYR A 109 -16.46 -17.09 62.46
CA TYR A 109 -16.01 -15.71 62.70
C TYR A 109 -16.84 -14.94 63.76
N GLU A 110 -17.92 -15.54 64.29
CA GLU A 110 -18.56 -15.17 65.57
C GLU A 110 -18.33 -16.28 66.61
#